data_AF-A0A4S2D1S2-F1
#
_entry.id   AF-A0A4S2D1S2-F1
#
_cell.length_a   1.000
_cell.length_b   1.000
_cell.length_c   1.000
_cell.angle_alpha   90.00
_cell.angle_beta   90.00
_cell.angle_gamma   90.00
#
_symmetry.space_group_name_H-M   'P 1'
#
loop_
_entity.id
_entity.type
_entity.pdbx_description
1 polymer ?
#
loop_
_entity_poly.entity_id
_entity_poly.type
_entity_poly.pdbx_seq_one_letter_code
_entity_poly.pdbx_strand_id
1 'polypeptide(L)'
;MTATTKKTLAAATEAMIRAEKPWLSPADAPALAMLRSLAALIDAEPTAALHNSYGVAYRALIARAPQAAPAKSPLGAALEEAMAHGS
;
A
#
# COMPACT_ATOMS: atom_id res chain seq x y z
N MET A 1 -31.22 -11.00 12.98
CA MET A 1 -30.57 -11.20 11.67
C MET A 1 -29.37 -10.26 11.60
N THR A 2 -28.15 -10.76 11.86
CA THR A 2 -26.93 -9.95 11.75
C THR A 2 -26.52 -9.91 10.28
N ALA A 3 -26.73 -8.77 9.62
CA ALA A 3 -26.27 -8.57 8.26
C ALA A 3 -24.73 -8.54 8.26
N THR A 4 -24.09 -9.62 7.80
CA THR A 4 -22.65 -9.63 7.53
C THR A 4 -22.40 -8.66 6.38
N THR A 5 -21.91 -7.46 6.68
CA THR A 5 -21.54 -6.48 5.66
C THR A 5 -20.49 -7.11 4.76
N LYS A 6 -20.83 -7.40 3.50
CA LYS A 6 -19.92 -7.99 2.53
C LYS A 6 -18.75 -7.03 2.35
N LYS A 7 -17.54 -7.42 2.78
CA LYS A 7 -16.32 -6.61 2.58
C LYS A 7 -16.00 -6.64 1.08
N THR A 8 -16.16 -5.50 0.42
CA THR A 8 -15.85 -5.34 -1.00
C THR A 8 -14.42 -4.83 -1.19
N LEU A 9 -13.81 -5.13 -2.33
CA LEU A 9 -12.49 -4.60 -2.66
C LEU A 9 -12.55 -3.09 -2.79
N ALA A 10 -13.62 -2.51 -3.35
CA ALA A 10 -13.81 -1.06 -3.40
C ALA A 10 -13.80 -0.41 -2.01
N ALA A 11 -14.46 -1.02 -1.02
CA ALA A 11 -14.45 -0.52 0.36
C ALA A 11 -13.05 -0.62 0.98
N ALA A 12 -12.31 -1.70 0.70
CA ALA A 12 -10.93 -1.87 1.16
C ALA A 12 -9.99 -0.84 0.51
N THR A 13 -10.15 -0.57 -0.79
CA THR A 13 -9.40 0.46 -1.52
C THR A 13 -9.62 1.84 -0.90
N GLU A 14 -10.87 2.23 -0.61
CA GLU A 14 -11.14 3.52 0.02
C GLU A 14 -10.57 3.62 1.45
N ALA A 15 -10.61 2.53 2.22
CA ALA A 15 -10.00 2.49 3.54
C ALA A 15 -8.47 2.68 3.46
N MET A 16 -7.82 2.03 2.50
CA MET A 16 -6.40 2.20 2.23
C MET A 16 -6.06 3.63 1.81
N ILE A 17 -6.79 4.21 0.85
CA ILE A 17 -6.56 5.60 0.40
C ILE A 17 -6.67 6.58 1.57
N ARG A 18 -7.61 6.37 2.49
CA ARG A 18 -7.73 7.20 3.70
C ARG A 18 -6.55 7.03 4.64
N ALA A 19 -6.04 5.81 4.81
CA ALA A 19 -4.88 5.52 5.66
C ALA A 19 -3.58 6.13 5.08
N GLU A 20 -3.41 6.07 3.76
CA GLU A 20 -2.22 6.56 3.05
C GLU A 20 -2.27 8.06 2.70
N LYS A 21 -3.39 8.73 2.99
CA LYS A 21 -3.58 10.18 2.78
C LYS A 21 -2.41 11.08 3.24
N PRO A 22 -1.64 10.77 4.31
CA PRO A 22 -0.53 11.62 4.75
C PRO A 22 0.56 11.89 3.71
N TRP A 23 0.81 10.98 2.76
CA TRP A 23 1.87 11.14 1.76
C TRP A 23 1.34 11.21 0.32
N LEU A 24 0.05 10.92 0.10
CA LEU A 24 -0.59 11.06 -1.19
C LEU A 24 -0.67 12.54 -1.61
N SER A 25 -0.42 12.79 -2.89
CA SER A 25 -0.42 14.11 -3.51
C SER A 25 -1.47 14.19 -4.64
N PRO A 26 -1.82 15.38 -5.12
CA PRO A 26 -2.69 15.53 -6.30
C PRO A 26 -2.16 14.83 -7.56
N ALA A 27 -0.84 14.63 -7.67
CA ALA A 27 -0.22 13.89 -8.78
C ALA A 27 -0.60 12.40 -8.79
N ASP A 28 -1.09 11.87 -7.67
CA ASP A 28 -1.52 10.47 -7.53
C ASP A 28 -2.96 10.24 -8.00
N ALA A 29 -3.72 11.31 -8.28
CA ALA A 29 -5.14 11.22 -8.63
C ALA A 29 -5.44 10.24 -9.79
N PRO A 30 -4.66 10.16 -10.89
CA PRO A 30 -4.90 9.18 -11.94
C PRO A 30 -4.73 7.73 -11.46
N ALA A 31 -3.72 7.46 -10.64
CA ALA A 31 -3.47 6.13 -10.09
C ALA A 31 -4.57 5.70 -9.10
N LEU A 32 -5.03 6.64 -8.26
CA LEU A 32 -6.14 6.41 -7.35
C LEU A 32 -7.46 6.14 -8.09
N ALA A 33 -7.72 6.87 -9.18
CA ALA A 33 -8.89 6.64 -10.02
C ALA A 33 -8.85 5.24 -10.67
N MET A 34 -7.68 4.81 -11.16
CA MET A 34 -7.51 3.48 -11.74
C MET A 34 -7.75 2.37 -10.71
N LEU A 35 -7.22 2.51 -9.50
CA LEU A 35 -7.45 1.55 -8.41
C LEU A 35 -8.93 1.42 -8.03
N ARG A 36 -9.65 2.56 -7.98
CA ARG A 36 -11.10 2.59 -7.72
C ARG A 36 -11.88 1.85 -8.80
N SER A 37 -11.61 2.13 -10.07
CA SER A 37 -12.30 1.49 -11.20
C SER A 37 -12.04 -0.01 -11.23
N LEU A 38 -10.78 -0.44 -11.03
CA LEU A 38 -10.43 -1.86 -11.00
C LEU A 38 -11.08 -2.58 -9.82
N ALA A 39 -11.13 -1.96 -8.64
CA ALA A 39 -11.78 -2.53 -7.48
C ALA A 39 -13.29 -2.73 -7.69
N ALA A 40 -13.96 -1.74 -8.29
CA ALA A 40 -15.39 -1.84 -8.64
C ALA A 40 -15.66 -2.95 -9.68
N LEU A 41 -14.80 -3.08 -10.69
CA LEU A 41 -14.90 -4.16 -11.68
C LEU A 41 -14.70 -5.54 -11.05
N ILE A 42 -13.74 -5.69 -10.13
CA ILE A 42 -13.50 -6.95 -9.40
C ILE A 42 -14.69 -7.31 -8.51
N ASP A 43 -15.29 -6.32 -7.84
CA ASP A 43 -16.47 -6.55 -7.00
C ASP A 43 -17.70 -7.00 -7.83
N ALA A 44 -17.80 -6.53 -9.08
CA ALA A 44 -18.86 -6.90 -10.01
C ALA A 44 -18.61 -8.26 -10.68
N GLU A 45 -17.41 -8.46 -11.23
CA GLU A 45 -17.00 -9.67 -11.96
C GLU A 45 -15.51 -9.96 -11.73
N PRO A 46 -15.17 -10.78 -10.72
CA PRO A 46 -13.79 -11.04 -10.37
C PRO A 46 -13.12 -11.93 -11.43
N THR A 47 -12.06 -11.42 -12.06
CA THR A 47 -11.21 -12.17 -12.98
C THR A 47 -9.75 -12.07 -12.59
N ALA A 48 -8.96 -13.12 -12.89
CA ALA A 48 -7.53 -13.14 -12.61
C ALA A 48 -6.78 -11.96 -13.27
N ALA A 49 -7.21 -11.57 -14.49
CA ALA A 49 -6.65 -10.42 -15.19
C ALA A 49 -6.88 -9.11 -14.42
N LEU A 50 -8.10 -8.87 -13.93
CA LEU A 50 -8.43 -7.68 -13.14
C LEU A 50 -7.64 -7.64 -11.83
N HIS A 51 -7.56 -8.77 -11.11
CA HIS A 51 -6.75 -8.88 -9.90
C HIS A 51 -5.27 -8.59 -10.15
N ASN A 52 -4.72 -9.06 -11.27
CA ASN A 52 -3.34 -8.78 -11.65
C ASN A 52 -3.14 -7.29 -11.95
N SER A 53 -4.01 -6.68 -12.75
CA SER A 53 -3.97 -5.24 -13.06
C SER A 53 -4.07 -4.39 -11.79
N TYR A 54 -4.99 -4.75 -10.88
CA TYR A 54 -5.13 -4.08 -9.58
C TYR A 54 -3.86 -4.21 -8.74
N GLY A 55 -3.29 -5.41 -8.65
CA GLY A 55 -2.06 -5.66 -7.89
C GLY A 55 -0.85 -4.88 -8.42
N VAL A 56 -0.70 -4.77 -9.74
CA VAL A 56 0.37 -3.97 -10.36
C VAL A 56 0.20 -2.49 -10.04
N ALA A 57 -1.01 -1.95 -10.23
CA ALA A 57 -1.33 -0.56 -9.95
C ALA A 57 -1.06 -0.21 -8.47
N TYR A 58 -1.49 -1.09 -7.56
CA TYR A 58 -1.31 -0.92 -6.13
C TYR A 58 0.17 -0.89 -5.75
N ARG A 59 0.96 -1.88 -6.20
CA ARG A 59 2.41 -1.92 -5.92
C ARG A 59 3.14 -0.70 -6.47
N ALA A 60 2.77 -0.23 -7.66
CA ALA A 60 3.37 0.96 -8.25
C ALA A 60 3.08 2.23 -7.42
N LEU A 61 1.88 2.34 -6.85
CA LEU A 61 1.53 3.44 -5.94
C LEU A 61 2.32 3.35 -4.63
N ILE A 62 2.34 2.18 -3.99
CA ILE A 62 3.03 1.98 -2.70
C ILE A 62 4.55 2.10 -2.83
N ALA A 63 5.14 1.75 -3.96
CA ALA A 63 6.56 1.96 -4.21
C ALA A 63 6.99 3.44 -4.14
N ARG A 64 6.05 4.37 -4.28
CA ARG A 64 6.26 5.81 -4.13
C ARG A 64 6.01 6.32 -2.72
N ALA A 65 5.46 5.48 -1.84
CA ALA A 65 5.29 5.85 -0.44
C ALA A 65 6.68 6.14 0.15
N PRO A 66 6.79 7.16 1.02
CA PRO A 66 8.02 7.40 1.76
C PRO A 66 8.35 6.13 2.54
N GLN A 67 9.46 5.48 2.18
CA GLN A 67 9.95 4.34 2.94
C GLN A 67 10.21 4.83 4.36
N ALA A 68 9.53 4.24 5.35
CA ALA A 68 9.95 4.41 6.73
C ALA A 68 11.44 4.09 6.75
N ALA A 69 12.25 5.01 7.30
CA ALA A 69 13.70 4.82 7.39
C ALA A 69 13.96 3.38 7.85
N PRO A 70 14.83 2.62 7.17
CA PRO A 70 15.05 1.23 7.53
C PRO A 70 15.34 1.21 9.02
N ALA A 71 14.50 0.50 9.78
CA ALA A 71 14.71 0.32 11.21
C ALA A 71 16.17 -0.13 11.35
N LYS A 72 16.99 0.64 12.09
CA LYS A 72 18.42 0.36 12.26
C LYS A 72 18.54 -1.13 12.53
N SER A 73 19.13 -1.86 11.59
CA SER A 73 19.30 -3.30 11.75
C SER A 73 20.05 -3.49 13.07
N PRO A 74 19.64 -4.44 13.93
CA PRO A 74 20.37 -4.72 15.17
C PRO A 74 21.85 -5.03 14.89
N LEU A 75 22.16 -5.57 13.70
CA LEU A 75 23.53 -5.74 13.23
C LEU A 75 24.24 -4.41 12.92
N GLY A 76 23.53 -3.44 12.33
CA GLY A 76 24.06 -2.11 12.05
C GLY A 76 24.36 -1.31 13.31
N ALA A 77 23.51 -1.41 14.32
CA ALA A 77 23.75 -0.82 15.64
C ALA A 77 24.97 -1.47 16.34
N ALA A 78 25.07 -2.80 16.29
CA ALA A 78 26.19 -3.53 16.88
C ALA A 78 27.54 -3.21 16.19
N LEU A 79 27.53 -2.97 14.87
CA LEU A 79 28.74 -2.59 14.12
C LEU A 79 29.22 -1.18 14.48
N GLU A 80 28.30 -0.23 14.63
CA GLU A 80 28.61 1.15 15.05
C GLU A 80 29.20 1.18 16.47
N GLU A 81 28.64 0.44 17.41
CA GLU A 81 29.18 0.32 18.79
C GLU A 81 30.58 -0.33 18.79
N ALA A 82 30.79 -1.40 18.03
CA ALA A 82 32.09 -2.06 17.94
C ALA A 82 33.18 -1.13 17.36
N MET A 83 32.82 -0.25 16.41
CA MET A 83 33.75 0.75 15.86
C MET A 83 34.00 1.92 16.82
N ALA A 84 33.03 2.28 17.67
CA ALA A 84 33.14 3.37 18.63
C ALA A 84 34.03 3.03 19.85
N HIS A 85 34.14 1.74 20.21
CA HIS A 85 34.94 1.25 21.34
C HIS A 85 36.33 0.70 20.92
N GLY A 86 36.69 0.79 19.64
CA GLY A 86 37.95 0.29 19.09
C GLY A 86 39.09 1.31 18.98
N SER A 87 39.09 2.39 19.77
CA SER A 87 40.19 3.38 19.86
C SER A 87 40.81 3.41 21.25
#